data_AF-A0A2P4ZDL7-F1
#
_entry.id   AF-A0A2P4ZDL7-F1
#
_cell.length_a   1.000
_cell.length_b   1.000
_cell.length_c   1.000
_cell.angle_alpha   90.00
_cell.angle_beta   90.00
_cell.angle_gamma   90.00
#
_symmetry.space_group_name_H-M   'P 1'
#
loop_
_entity.id
_entity.type
_entity.pdbx_description
1 polymer ?
#
loop_
_entity_poly.entity_id
_entity_poly.type
_entity_poly.pdbx_seq_one_letter_code
_entity_poly.pdbx_strand_id
1 'polypeptide(L)'
;MMENDHIQITPAEMKAIASIVAKDQAAIDKAYAEGLYIGGVRHVLTRVDDDIYARAGRDGVAITAAKSCIVIGLHSETQVAGNATSVVAALADHLKKTGY
;
A
#
# COMPACT_ATOMS: atom_id res chain seq x y z
N MET A 1 10.59 3.34 -24.63
CA MET A 1 10.09 4.31 -23.64
C MET A 1 8.70 3.85 -23.27
N MET A 2 8.56 3.01 -22.24
CA MET A 2 7.23 2.64 -21.73
C MET A 2 6.89 3.65 -20.64
N GLU A 3 5.79 4.35 -20.87
CA GLU A 3 5.16 5.34 -20.00
C GLU A 3 5.22 4.84 -18.56
N ASN A 4 5.85 5.63 -17.69
CA ASN A 4 5.69 5.50 -16.26
C ASN A 4 4.22 5.84 -16.01
N ASP A 5 3.34 4.86 -15.80
CA ASP A 5 1.93 5.13 -15.46
C ASP A 5 1.93 5.80 -14.08
N HIS A 6 1.92 7.14 -14.08
CA HIS A 6 2.02 7.95 -12.87
C HIS A 6 0.73 7.76 -12.08
N ILE A 7 0.70 6.79 -11.17
CA ILE A 7 -0.36 6.64 -10.19
C ILE A 7 -0.41 7.95 -9.37
N GLN A 8 -1.38 8.83 -9.69
CA GLN A 8 -1.53 10.11 -9.00
C GLN A 8 -2.36 9.89 -7.75
N ILE A 9 -1.68 9.65 -6.63
CA ILE A 9 -2.32 9.62 -5.32
C ILE A 9 -2.65 11.08 -4.95
N THR A 10 -3.94 11.39 -4.80
CA THR A 10 -4.34 12.71 -4.32
C THR A 10 -3.88 12.91 -2.87
N PRO A 11 -3.65 14.15 -2.42
CA PRO A 11 -3.23 14.42 -1.03
C PRO A 11 -4.24 13.90 0.01
N ALA A 12 -5.52 13.77 -0.34
CA ALA A 12 -6.53 13.16 0.51
C ALA A 12 -6.29 11.65 0.69
N GLU A 13 -6.03 10.92 -0.39
CA GLU A 13 -5.69 9.49 -0.36
C GLU A 13 -4.37 9.26 0.38
N MET A 14 -3.35 10.10 0.15
CA MET A 14 -2.07 9.99 0.83
C MET A 14 -2.23 10.13 2.35
N LYS A 15 -3.08 11.05 2.81
CA LYS A 15 -3.37 11.23 4.24
C LYS A 15 -4.12 10.03 4.82
N ALA A 16 -5.08 9.47 4.09
CA ALA A 16 -5.78 8.26 4.51
C ALA A 16 -4.82 7.06 4.63
N ILE A 17 -3.97 6.84 3.63
CA ILE A 17 -2.96 5.78 3.64
C ILE A 17 -2.00 5.98 4.81
N ALA A 18 -1.54 7.21 5.06
CA ALA A 18 -0.67 7.52 6.20
C ALA A 18 -1.35 7.24 7.55
N SER A 19 -2.65 7.54 7.70
CA SER A 19 -3.41 7.19 8.92
C SER A 19 -3.56 5.68 9.12
N ILE A 20 -3.81 4.93 8.03
CA ILE A 20 -3.90 3.46 8.09
C ILE A 20 -2.53 2.86 8.45
N VAL A 21 -1.47 3.39 7.85
CA VAL A 21 -0.08 3.03 8.13
C VAL A 21 0.33 3.36 9.57
N ALA A 22 -0.17 4.47 10.12
CA ALA A 22 0.01 4.83 11.53
C ALA A 22 -0.74 3.90 12.51
N LYS A 23 -1.38 2.83 12.00
CA LYS A 23 -2.22 1.89 12.76
C LYS A 23 -3.39 2.58 13.48
N ASP A 24 -3.92 3.66 12.90
CA ASP A 24 -5.09 4.34 13.44
C ASP A 24 -6.34 3.48 13.20
N GLN A 25 -6.91 2.94 14.27
CA GLN A 25 -8.06 2.03 14.19
C GLN A 25 -9.26 2.64 13.48
N ALA A 26 -9.51 3.95 13.64
CA ALA A 26 -10.63 4.61 12.97
C ALA A 26 -10.41 4.72 11.46
N ALA A 27 -9.16 4.95 11.03
CA ALA A 27 -8.81 4.94 9.61
C ALA A 27 -8.86 3.53 9.01
N ILE A 28 -8.41 2.52 9.75
CA ILE A 28 -8.46 1.11 9.32
C ILE A 28 -9.91 0.66 9.16
N ASP A 29 -10.77 0.92 10.15
CA ASP A 29 -12.18 0.51 10.13
C ASP A 29 -12.94 1.19 8.98
N LYS A 30 -12.71 2.49 8.77
CA LYS A 30 -13.23 3.22 7.59
C LYS A 30 -12.73 2.64 6.29
N ALA A 31 -11.46 2.26 6.20
CA ALA A 31 -10.90 1.73 4.98
C ALA A 31 -11.33 0.27 4.72
N TYR A 32 -11.70 -0.50 5.77
CA TYR A 32 -12.40 -1.78 5.63
C TYR A 32 -13.86 -1.60 5.17
N ALA A 33 -14.56 -0.58 5.69
CA ALA A 33 -15.96 -0.30 5.37
C ALA A 33 -16.15 0.36 3.98
N GLU A 34 -15.38 1.41 3.69
CA GLU A 34 -15.47 2.19 2.46
C GLU A 34 -14.51 1.68 1.37
N GLY A 35 -13.47 0.92 1.71
CA GLY A 35 -12.38 0.57 0.79
C GLY A 35 -11.31 1.67 0.73
N LEU A 36 -10.09 1.28 0.38
CA LEU A 36 -8.93 2.14 0.23
C LEU A 36 -8.80 2.61 -1.23
N TYR A 37 -8.90 3.92 -1.45
CA TYR A 37 -8.66 4.49 -2.78
C TYR A 37 -7.16 4.75 -2.96
N ILE A 38 -6.59 4.20 -4.03
CA ILE A 38 -5.20 4.41 -4.42
C ILE A 38 -5.18 4.74 -5.91
N GLY A 39 -4.82 5.97 -6.25
CA GLY A 39 -4.79 6.41 -7.64
C GLY A 39 -6.17 6.43 -8.29
N GLY A 40 -7.22 6.71 -7.51
CA GLY A 40 -8.60 6.67 -8.00
C GLY A 40 -9.21 5.27 -8.11
N VAL A 41 -8.47 4.20 -7.77
CA VAL A 41 -8.98 2.82 -7.79
C VAL A 41 -9.30 2.36 -6.36
N ARG A 42 -10.54 1.89 -6.17
CA ARG A 42 -11.02 1.35 -4.89
C ARG A 42 -10.48 -0.07 -4.66
N HIS A 43 -9.60 -0.21 -3.69
CA HIS A 43 -9.04 -1.47 -3.22
C HIS A 43 -9.67 -1.88 -1.89
N VAL A 44 -10.00 -3.15 -1.73
CA VAL A 44 -10.53 -3.69 -0.48
C VAL A 44 -9.38 -4.12 0.41
N LEU A 45 -9.28 -3.53 1.60
CA LEU A 45 -8.33 -3.96 2.62
C LEU A 45 -8.63 -5.39 3.04
N THR A 46 -7.60 -6.21 3.02
CA THR A 46 -7.70 -7.64 3.39
C THR A 46 -6.94 -7.92 4.68
N ARG A 47 -5.82 -7.23 4.91
CA ARG A 47 -4.97 -7.43 6.08
C ARG A 47 -4.30 -6.14 6.52
N VAL A 48 -4.26 -5.91 7.83
CA VAL A 48 -3.55 -4.81 8.51
C VAL A 48 -2.84 -5.41 9.73
N ASP A 49 -1.63 -5.92 9.54
CA ASP A 49 -0.75 -6.34 10.64
C ASP A 49 0.48 -5.43 10.68
N ASP A 50 1.64 -5.93 10.25
CA ASP A 50 2.87 -5.16 10.01
C ASP A 50 2.98 -4.69 8.56
N ASP A 51 2.41 -5.46 7.64
CA ASP A 51 2.22 -5.09 6.25
C ASP A 51 0.72 -4.98 5.97
N ILE A 52 0.34 -3.91 5.28
CA ILE A 52 -1.02 -3.62 4.88
C ILE A 52 -1.22 -4.18 3.48
N TYR A 53 -2.23 -5.03 3.31
CA TYR A 53 -2.56 -5.61 2.02
C TYR A 53 -3.98 -5.24 1.62
N ALA A 54 -4.14 -4.69 0.42
CA ALA A 54 -5.42 -4.46 -0.20
C ALA A 54 -5.47 -5.02 -1.62
N ARG A 55 -6.67 -5.30 -2.13
CA ARG A 55 -6.88 -5.85 -3.48
C ARG A 55 -8.09 -5.24 -4.16
N ALA A 56 -7.98 -4.97 -5.45
CA ALA A 56 -9.08 -4.50 -6.30
C ALA A 56 -9.32 -5.54 -7.40
N GLY A 57 -10.15 -6.54 -7.11
CA GLY A 57 -10.45 -7.62 -8.06
C GLY A 57 -9.22 -8.46 -8.40
N ARG A 58 -8.60 -8.17 -9.55
CA ARG A 58 -7.42 -8.85 -10.12
C ARG A 58 -6.10 -8.13 -9.81
N ASP A 59 -6.16 -6.85 -9.47
CA ASP A 59 -5.01 -6.08 -9.02
C ASP A 59 -4.87 -6.16 -7.50
N GLY A 60 -3.63 -6.08 -7.02
CA GLY A 60 -3.36 -6.03 -5.60
C GLY A 60 -2.34 -4.95 -5.25
N VAL A 61 -2.38 -4.56 -3.99
CA VAL A 61 -1.50 -3.54 -3.45
C VAL A 61 -0.95 -4.02 -2.10
N ALA A 62 0.36 -3.96 -1.98
CA ALA A 62 1.08 -4.20 -0.75
C ALA A 62 1.65 -2.86 -0.27
N ILE A 63 1.32 -2.49 0.95
CA ILE A 63 1.75 -1.24 1.59
C ILE A 63 2.52 -1.64 2.84
N THR A 64 3.76 -1.18 2.98
CA THR A 64 4.55 -1.40 4.18
C THR A 64 5.14 -0.10 4.68
N ALA A 65 5.23 0.02 5.99
CA ALA A 65 5.72 1.22 6.66
C ALA A 65 7.19 1.04 7.06
N ALA A 66 8.05 1.94 6.57
CA ALA A 66 9.39 2.17 7.09
C ALA A 66 9.40 3.30 8.14
N LYS A 67 10.55 3.58 8.78
CA LYS A 67 10.60 4.49 9.94
C LYS A 67 10.27 5.94 9.56
N SER A 68 10.50 6.34 8.31
CA SER A 68 10.27 7.69 7.78
C SER A 68 9.63 7.69 6.39
N CYS A 69 9.30 6.52 5.84
CA CYS A 69 8.77 6.39 4.48
C CYS A 69 7.66 5.32 4.43
N ILE A 70 6.72 5.50 3.52
CA ILE A 70 5.67 4.52 3.22
C ILE A 70 5.98 3.94 1.84
N VAL A 71 6.16 2.63 1.76
CA VAL A 71 6.41 1.94 0.49
C VAL A 71 5.09 1.32 0.03
N ILE A 72 4.66 1.70 -1.16
CA ILE A 72 3.44 1.20 -1.80
C ILE A 72 3.86 0.44 -3.05
N GLY A 73 3.65 -0.87 -3.07
CA GLY A 73 3.82 -1.71 -4.24
C GLY A 73 2.49 -2.13 -4.81
N LEU A 74 2.18 -1.61 -5.99
CA LEU A 74 1.06 -2.06 -6.81
C LEU A 74 1.54 -3.25 -7.65
N HIS A 75 0.71 -4.28 -7.78
CA HIS A 75 0.98 -5.42 -8.63
C HIS A 75 -0.28 -5.78 -9.43
N SER A 76 -0.09 -6.06 -10.71
CA SER A 76 -1.16 -6.42 -11.64
C SER A 76 -1.32 -7.94 -11.74
N GLU A 77 -2.34 -8.40 -12.46
CA GLU A 77 -2.68 -9.82 -12.64
C GLU A 77 -1.54 -10.74 -13.11
N THR A 78 -0.52 -10.19 -13.78
CA THR A 78 0.68 -10.92 -14.22
C THR A 78 1.68 -11.21 -13.09
N GLN A 79 1.56 -10.53 -11.96
CA GLN A 79 2.47 -10.62 -10.83
C GLN A 79 1.81 -11.32 -9.66
N VAL A 80 2.55 -12.24 -9.03
CA VAL A 80 2.07 -12.96 -7.84
C VAL A 80 2.12 -12.01 -6.64
N ALA A 81 0.97 -11.78 -6.02
CA ALA A 81 0.82 -10.94 -4.83
C ALA A 81 1.88 -11.20 -3.75
N GLY A 82 2.18 -12.46 -3.45
CA GLY A 82 3.18 -12.83 -2.46
C GLY A 82 4.61 -12.40 -2.83
N ASN A 83 4.94 -12.38 -4.12
CA ASN A 83 6.26 -11.96 -4.59
C ASN A 83 6.40 -10.43 -4.53
N ALA A 84 5.34 -9.70 -4.91
CA ALA A 84 5.30 -8.24 -4.80
C ALA A 84 5.41 -7.78 -3.33
N THR A 85 4.63 -8.39 -2.43
CA THR A 85 4.72 -8.11 -0.98
C THR A 85 6.12 -8.41 -0.44
N SER A 86 6.75 -9.52 -0.85
CA SER A 86 8.10 -9.86 -0.40
C SER A 86 9.15 -8.85 -0.85
N VAL A 87 9.06 -8.35 -2.09
CA VAL A 87 9.97 -7.32 -2.60
C VAL A 87 9.75 -5.98 -1.89
N VAL A 88 8.50 -5.59 -1.65
CA VAL A 88 8.13 -4.37 -0.92
C VAL A 88 8.60 -4.43 0.53
N ALA A 89 8.40 -5.57 1.20
CA ALA A 89 8.88 -5.80 2.56
C ALA A 89 10.42 -5.80 2.63
N ALA A 90 11.10 -6.44 1.67
CA ALA A 90 12.56 -6.43 1.59
C ALA A 90 13.10 -5.01 1.36
N LEU A 91 12.43 -4.21 0.52
CA LEU A 91 12.78 -2.81 0.29
C LEU A 91 12.61 -1.97 1.56
N ALA A 92 11.53 -2.19 2.31
CA ALA A 92 11.27 -1.49 3.56
C ALA A 92 12.21 -1.91 4.70
N ASP A 93 12.56 -3.20 4.81
CA ASP A 93 13.57 -3.68 5.76
C ASP A 93 14.94 -3.06 5.44
N HIS A 94 15.28 -2.97 4.15
CA HIS A 94 16.49 -2.29 3.71
C HIS A 94 16.47 -0.81 4.11
N LEU A 95 15.37 -0.09 3.86
CA LEU A 95 15.20 1.32 4.25
C LEU A 95 15.36 1.49 5.78
N LYS A 96 14.68 0.64 6.57
CA LYS A 96 14.79 0.60 8.04
C LYS A 96 16.23 0.38 8.51
N LYS A 97 16.96 -0.56 7.88
CA LYS A 97 18.37 -0.83 8.19
C LYS A 97 19.31 0.31 7.84
N THR A 98 19.04 1.02 6.76
CA THR A 98 19.80 2.22 6.37
C THR A 98 19.47 3.46 7.23
N GLY A 99 18.59 3.33 8.24
CA GLY A 99 18.27 4.40 9.18
C GLY A 99 17.14 5.32 8.74
N TYR A 100 16.40 4.94 7.69
CA TYR A 100 15.20 5.63 7.22
C TYR A 100 13.92 4.97 7.75
#